data_AF-A0A536ZL63-F1
#
_entry.id   AF-A0A536ZL63-F1
#
_cell.length_a   1.000
_cell.length_b   1.000
_cell.length_c   1.000
_cell.angle_alpha   90.00
_cell.angle_beta   90.00
_cell.angle_gamma   90.00
#
_symmetry.space_group_name_H-M   'P 1'
#
loop_
_entity.id
_entity.type
_entity.pdbx_description
1 polymer ?
#
loop_
_entity_poly.entity_id
_entity_poly.type
_entity_poly.pdbx_seq_one_letter_code
_entity_poly.pdbx_strand_id
1 'polypeptide(L)'
;MEGIGEVVNYWGIVAPAGTSREVVLRLNTEVARALTQPDVKERLEREGAELIAGPPERLGRLIEADLARWKKLITDARLHLD
;
A
#
# COMPACT_ATOMS: atom_id res chain seq x y z
N MET A 1 -17.65 17.71 -3.27
CA MET A 1 -16.31 17.19 -2.92
C MET A 1 -15.47 17.08 -4.19
N GLU A 2 -15.34 18.16 -4.95
CA GLU A 2 -14.41 18.22 -6.07
C GLU A 2 -13.05 18.61 -5.49
N GLY A 3 -12.04 17.74 -5.60
CA GLY A 3 -10.68 18.06 -5.13
C GLY A 3 -9.82 16.88 -4.73
N ILE A 4 -10.41 15.73 -4.45
CA ILE A 4 -9.71 14.45 -4.38
C ILE A 4 -10.04 13.69 -5.65
N GLY A 5 -9.03 13.43 -6.49
CA GLY A 5 -9.18 12.44 -7.55
C GLY A 5 -9.58 11.08 -6.97
N GLU A 6 -9.60 10.05 -7.82
CA GLU A 6 -9.94 8.69 -7.40
C GLU A 6 -9.23 8.29 -6.09
N VAL A 7 -10.02 7.81 -5.12
CA VAL A 7 -9.55 7.34 -3.82
C VAL A 7 -9.60 5.83 -3.86
N VAL A 8 -8.43 5.22 -4.06
CA VAL A 8 -8.28 3.77 -4.08
C VAL A 8 -7.69 3.34 -2.75
N ASN A 9 -8.39 2.44 -2.05
CA ASN A 9 -7.84 1.77 -0.88
C ASN A 9 -6.86 0.68 -1.33
N TYR A 10 -5.77 0.53 -0.60
CA TYR A 10 -4.81 -0.53 -0.83
C TYR A 10 -4.37 -1.16 0.49
N TRP A 11 -3.88 -2.38 0.38
CA TRP A 11 -3.24 -3.10 1.47
C TRP A 11 -1.76 -3.26 1.15
N GLY A 12 -0.93 -3.21 2.18
CA GLY A 12 0.51 -3.37 2.07
C GLY A 12 1.09 -3.99 3.33
N ILE A 13 2.26 -4.60 3.18
CA ILE A 13 3.04 -5.15 4.30
C ILE A 13 4.24 -4.24 4.53
N VAL A 14 4.44 -3.84 5.78
CA VAL A 14 5.55 -2.97 6.19
C VAL A 14 6.40 -3.67 7.25
N ALA A 15 7.68 -3.30 7.31
CA ALA A 15 8.63 -3.77 8.31
C ALA A 15 9.11 -2.59 9.19
N PRO A 16 9.64 -2.85 10.39
CA PRO A 16 10.18 -1.79 11.25
C PRO A 16 11.24 -0.93 10.56
N ALA A 17 11.31 0.35 10.93
CA ALA A 17 12.36 1.25 10.46
C ALA A 17 13.75 0.68 10.81
N GLY A 18 14.67 0.74 9.84
CA GLY A 18 16.02 0.17 9.99
C GLY A 18 16.13 -1.32 9.65
N THR A 19 15.05 -2.00 9.26
CA THR A 19 15.13 -3.36 8.70
C THR A 19 16.08 -3.38 7.50
N SER A 20 17.01 -4.33 7.45
CA SER A 20 18.01 -4.38 6.39
C SER A 20 17.37 -4.57 5.01
N ARG A 21 17.98 -3.98 3.98
CA ARG A 21 17.51 -4.09 2.59
C ARG A 21 17.34 -5.54 2.15
N GLU A 22 18.27 -6.41 2.54
CA GLU A 22 18.23 -7.84 2.21
C GLU A 22 16.97 -8.52 2.78
N VAL A 23 16.63 -8.25 4.04
CA VAL A 23 15.42 -8.81 4.68
C VAL A 23 14.17 -8.30 3.99
N VAL A 24 14.10 -7.01 3.65
CA VAL A 24 12.96 -6.42 2.92
C VAL A 24 12.79 -7.07 1.56
N LEU A 25 13.88 -7.27 0.81
CA LEU A 25 13.83 -7.93 -0.49
C LEU A 25 13.34 -9.37 -0.38
N ARG A 26 13.86 -10.13 0.59
CA ARG A 26 13.42 -11.50 0.84
C ARG A 26 11.93 -11.58 1.19
N LEU A 27 11.46 -10.71 2.09
CA LEU A 27 10.04 -10.64 2.44
C LEU A 27 9.17 -10.32 1.22
N ASN A 28 9.57 -9.34 0.40
CA ASN A 28 8.85 -8.99 -0.81
C ASN A 28 8.74 -10.16 -1.79
N THR A 29 9.84 -10.90 -1.99
CA THR A 29 9.84 -12.10 -2.84
C THR A 29 8.90 -13.18 -2.32
N GLU A 30 8.94 -13.49 -1.03
CA GLU A 30 8.08 -14.55 -0.46
C GLU A 30 6.61 -14.14 -0.40
N VAL A 31 6.31 -12.87 -0.11
CA VAL A 31 4.95 -12.33 -0.17
C VAL A 31 4.42 -12.40 -1.61
N ALA A 32 5.20 -11.97 -2.60
CA ALA A 32 4.79 -12.06 -4.01
C ALA A 32 4.52 -13.52 -4.42
N ARG A 33 5.38 -14.46 -4.00
CA ARG A 33 5.17 -15.89 -4.22
C ARG A 33 3.85 -16.36 -3.61
N ALA A 34 3.56 -16.00 -2.36
CA ALA A 34 2.33 -16.36 -1.67
C ALA A 34 1.08 -15.82 -2.39
N LEU A 35 1.12 -14.57 -2.85
CA LEU A 35 -0.01 -13.94 -3.55
C LEU A 35 -0.27 -14.55 -4.94
N THR A 36 0.71 -15.25 -5.52
CA THR A 36 0.54 -15.98 -6.79
C THR A 36 0.03 -17.41 -6.62
N GLN A 37 -0.13 -17.91 -5.40
CA GLN A 37 -0.72 -19.23 -5.17
C GLN A 37 -2.20 -19.20 -5.61
N PRO A 38 -2.70 -20.21 -6.35
CA PRO A 38 -4.03 -20.16 -6.97
C PRO A 38 -5.17 -19.91 -5.98
N ASP A 39 -5.14 -20.57 -4.82
CA ASP A 39 -6.14 -20.45 -3.76
C ASP A 39 -6.14 -19.06 -3.11
N VAL A 40 -4.96 -18.49 -2.87
CA VAL A 40 -4.79 -17.13 -2.34
C VAL A 40 -5.28 -16.11 -3.36
N LYS A 41 -4.82 -16.23 -4.61
CA LYS A 41 -5.20 -15.33 -5.69
C LYS A 41 -6.70 -15.34 -5.94
N GLU A 42 -7.31 -16.51 -6.07
CA GLU A 42 -8.76 -16.66 -6.31
C GLU A 42 -9.57 -16.04 -5.17
N ARG A 43 -9.13 -16.22 -3.92
CA ARG A 43 -9.80 -15.61 -2.78
C ARG A 43 -9.73 -14.09 -2.82
N LEU A 44 -8.55 -13.51 -3.07
CA LEU A 44 -8.36 -12.06 -3.11
C LEU A 44 -9.14 -11.44 -4.28
N GLU A 45 -9.13 -12.06 -5.45
CA GLU A 45 -9.90 -11.60 -6.62
C GLU A 45 -11.41 -11.64 -6.35
N ARG A 46 -11.92 -12.67 -5.65
CA ARG A 46 -13.33 -12.72 -5.20
C ARG A 46 -13.71 -11.60 -4.23
N GLU A 47 -12.76 -11.14 -3.43
CA GLU A 47 -12.93 -10.01 -2.50
C GLU A 47 -12.76 -8.66 -3.21
N GLY A 48 -12.53 -8.64 -4.54
CA GLY A 48 -12.37 -7.44 -5.35
C GLY A 48 -10.97 -6.83 -5.29
N ALA A 49 -9.99 -7.55 -4.74
CA ALA A 49 -8.61 -7.09 -4.69
C ALA A 49 -7.89 -7.34 -6.02
N GLU A 50 -7.13 -6.35 -6.47
CA GLU A 50 -6.19 -6.47 -7.58
C GLU A 50 -4.78 -6.67 -7.03
N LEU A 51 -4.07 -7.67 -7.54
CA LEU A 51 -2.68 -7.92 -7.14
C LEU A 51 -1.74 -6.91 -7.78
N ILE A 52 -1.19 -6.00 -6.96
CA ILE A 52 -0.16 -5.05 -7.37
C ILE A 52 1.22 -5.58 -6.94
N ALA A 53 1.94 -6.18 -7.88
CA ALA A 53 3.31 -6.63 -7.67
C ALA A 53 4.34 -5.55 -8.04
N GLY A 54 5.52 -5.60 -7.43
CA GLY A 54 6.60 -4.69 -7.78
C GLY A 54 7.76 -4.67 -6.78
N PRO A 55 8.73 -3.79 -7.00
CA PRO A 55 9.81 -3.56 -6.04
C PRO A 55 9.24 -2.90 -4.76
N PRO A 56 9.81 -3.19 -3.57
CA PRO A 56 9.32 -2.64 -2.29
C PRO A 56 9.20 -1.11 -2.28
N GLU A 57 10.09 -0.44 -3.00
CA GLU A 57 10.13 1.02 -3.11
C GLU A 57 8.89 1.60 -3.81
N ARG A 58 8.15 0.80 -4.60
CA ARG A 58 6.87 1.23 -5.19
C ARG A 58 5.85 1.54 -4.11
N LEU A 59 5.69 0.65 -3.14
CA LEU A 59 4.75 0.86 -2.03
C LEU A 59 5.21 2.03 -1.15
N GLY A 60 6.51 2.15 -0.88
CA GLY A 60 7.06 3.29 -0.14
C GLY A 60 6.70 4.64 -0.79
N ARG A 61 6.89 4.77 -2.11
CA ARG A 61 6.51 5.99 -2.85
C ARG A 61 5.01 6.26 -2.83
N LEU A 62 4.18 5.22 -2.88
CA LEU A 62 2.72 5.36 -2.80
C LEU A 62 2.30 5.94 -1.43
N ILE A 63 2.83 5.36 -0.34
CA ILE A 63 2.58 5.82 1.02
C ILE A 63 3.02 7.29 1.19
N GLU A 64 4.21 7.65 0.71
CA GLU A 64 4.72 9.02 0.78
C GLU A 64 3.82 10.02 0.02
N ALA A 65 3.41 9.67 -1.19
CA ALA A 65 2.53 10.51 -2.01
C ALA A 65 1.15 10.69 -1.37
N ASP A 66 0.56 9.61 -0.84
CA ASP A 66 -0.73 9.67 -0.16
C ASP A 66 -0.65 10.46 1.14
N LEU A 67 0.38 10.24 1.94
CA LEU A 67 0.57 11.00 3.17
C LEU A 67 0.65 12.51 2.88
N ALA A 68 1.38 12.92 1.85
CA ALA A 68 1.46 14.31 1.44
C ALA A 68 0.10 14.86 0.98
N ARG A 69 -0.63 14.11 0.15
CA ARG A 69 -1.96 14.46 -0.35
C ARG A 69 -2.97 14.63 0.79
N TRP A 70 -3.06 13.65 1.68
CA TRP A 70 -4.02 13.65 2.78
C TRP A 70 -3.69 14.69 3.84
N LYS A 71 -2.40 14.89 4.16
CA LYS A 71 -1.97 15.97 5.08
C LYS A 71 -2.40 17.35 4.58
N LYS A 72 -2.24 17.61 3.27
CA LYS A 72 -2.70 18.86 2.66
C LYS A 72 -4.21 19.03 2.82
N LEU A 73 -4.99 18.00 2.45
CA LEU A 73 -6.44 18.04 2.54
C LEU A 73 -6.94 18.27 3.97
N ILE A 74 -6.40 17.54 4.95
CA ILE A 74 -6.75 17.67 6.36
C ILE A 74 -6.51 19.11 6.84
N THR A 75 -5.37 19.69 6.46
CA THR A 75 -5.01 21.07 6.82
C THR A 75 -5.96 22.09 6.19
N ASP A 76 -6.19 21.98 4.87
CA ASP A 76 -7.05 22.91 4.13
C ASP A 76 -8.51 22.86 4.62
N ALA A 77 -9.00 21.67 4.94
CA ALA A 77 -10.37 21.43 5.41
C ALA A 77 -10.52 21.57 6.94
N ARG A 78 -9.43 21.87 7.67
CA ARG A 78 -9.40 21.99 9.15
C ARG A 78 -10.00 20.78 9.87
N LEU A 79 -9.76 19.60 9.32
CA LEU A 79 -10.21 18.34 9.89
C LEU A 79 -9.28 17.95 11.04
N HIS A 80 -9.86 17.47 12.13
CA HIS A 80 -9.15 16.88 13.25
C HIS A 80 -9.90 15.63 13.70
N LEU A 81 -9.15 14.69 14.29
CA LEU A 81 -9.74 13.61 15.08
C LEU A 81 -9.75 14.09 16.53
N ASP A 82 -10.78 13.70 17.27
CA ASP A 82 -10.92 13.99 18.71
C ASP A 82 -9.86 13.28 19.56
#